data_AF-A0A928F135-F1
#
_entry.id   AF-A0A928F135-F1
#
_cell.length_a   1.000
_cell.length_b   1.000
_cell.length_c   1.000
_cell.angle_alpha   90.00
_cell.angle_beta   90.00
_cell.angle_gamma   90.00
#
_symmetry.space_group_name_H-M   'P 1'
#
loop_
_entity.id
_entity.type
_entity.pdbx_description
1 polymer ?
#
loop_
_entity_poly.entity_id
_entity_poly.type
_entity_poly.pdbx_seq_one_letter_code
_entity_poly.pdbx_strand_id
1 'polypeptide(L)' 'MNTPTIIVLAVVVLVFAAIVVNEIRKKKAGKSSCSCGGCSGCGMKGQCHGTPEEK' A
#
# COMPACT_ATOMS: atom_id res chain seq x y z
N MET A 1 20.30 10.30 -28.26
CA MET A 1 20.14 10.22 -26.80
C MET A 1 21.14 11.18 -26.20
N ASN A 2 20.70 12.29 -25.62
CA ASN A 2 21.61 13.29 -25.06
C ASN A 2 21.92 12.96 -23.60
N THR A 3 23.14 13.19 -23.14
CA THR A 3 23.55 13.01 -21.73
C THR A 3 22.57 13.65 -20.73
N PRO A 4 22.07 14.90 -20.91
CA PRO A 4 21.07 15.49 -20.00
C PRO A 4 19.75 14.72 -19.97
N THR A 5 19.28 14.20 -21.10
CA THR A 5 18.03 13.42 -21.14
C THR A 5 18.15 12.10 -20.37
N ILE A 6 19.32 11.45 -20.38
CA ILE A 6 19.57 10.24 -19.58
C ILE A 6 19.53 10.56 -18.09
N ILE A 7 20.12 11.68 -17.67
CA ILE A 7 20.14 12.11 -16.27
C ILE A 7 18.71 12.38 -15.76
N VAL A 8 17.91 13.12 -16.54
CA VAL A 8 16.51 13.41 -16.18
C VAL A 8 15.69 12.12 -16.05
N LEU A 9 15.84 11.19 -17.00
CA LEU A 9 15.15 9.90 -16.94
C LEU A 9 15.55 9.09 -15.70
N ALA A 10 16.83 9.04 -15.35
CA ALA A 10 17.31 8.33 -14.17
C ALA A 10 16.69 8.89 -12.88
N VAL A 11 16.63 10.22 -12.74
CA VAL A 11 16.02 10.87 -11.56
C VAL A 11 14.54 10.55 -11.45
N VAL A 12 13.79 10.66 -12.56
CA VAL A 12 12.35 10.37 -12.59
C VAL A 12 12.08 8.91 -12.19
N VAL A 13 12.82 7.97 -12.75
CA VAL A 13 12.68 6.54 -12.45
C VAL A 13 12.99 6.25 -10.98
N LEU A 14 14.06 6.85 -10.43
CA LEU A 14 14.42 6.67 -9.02
C LEU A 14 13.33 7.19 -8.07
N VAL A 15 12.79 8.38 -8.32
CA VAL A 15 11.71 8.95 -7.51
C VAL A 15 10.45 8.09 -7.59
N PHE A 16 10.06 7.68 -8.80
CA PHE A 16 8.89 6.82 -9.01
C PHE A 16 9.05 5.47 -8.30
N ALA A 17 10.20 4.82 -8.45
CA ALA A 17 10.51 3.56 -7.77
C ALA A 17 10.48 3.71 -6.25
N ALA A 18 11.02 4.81 -5.70
CA ALA A 18 11.00 5.08 -4.28
C ALA A 18 9.57 5.21 -3.73
N ILE A 19 8.67 5.90 -4.45
CA ILE A 19 7.26 6.02 -4.07
C ILE A 19 6.59 4.64 -4.05
N VAL A 20 6.72 3.88 -5.14
CA VAL A 20 6.11 2.54 -5.25
C VAL A 20 6.63 1.60 -4.17
N VAL A 21 7.94 1.58 -3.94
CA VAL A 21 8.56 0.75 -2.89
C VAL A 21 8.10 1.19 -1.51
N ASN A 22 8.00 2.49 -1.24
CA ASN A 22 7.51 2.98 0.05
C ASN A 22 6.05 2.54 0.29
N GLU A 23 5.20 2.64 -0.74
CA GLU A 23 3.81 2.19 -0.66
C GLU A 23 3.71 0.67 -0.46
N ILE A 24 4.50 -0.14 -1.18
CA ILE A 24 4.55 -1.60 -0.98
C ILE A 24 5.09 -1.96 0.42
N ARG A 25 6.13 -1.26 0.88
CA ARG A 25 6.69 -1.46 2.22
C ARG A 25 5.68 -1.09 3.30
N LYS A 26 4.92 0.00 3.12
CA LYS A 26 3.84 0.39 4.03
C LYS A 26 2.73 -0.67 4.05
N LYS A 27 2.36 -1.22 2.90
CA LYS A 27 1.42 -2.35 2.81
C LYS A 27 1.94 -3.62 3.51
N LYS A 28 3.22 -3.97 3.31
CA LYS A 28 3.86 -5.14 3.95
C LYS A 28 4.07 -4.95 5.45
N ALA A 29 4.32 -3.72 5.92
CA ALA A 29 4.48 -3.40 7.34
C ALA A 29 3.16 -3.43 8.13
N GLY A 30 2.10 -4.04 7.60
CA GLY A 30 0.82 -4.19 8.29
C GLY A 30 0.00 -2.91 8.37
N LYS A 31 0.41 -1.82 7.71
CA LYS A 31 -0.45 -0.64 7.50
C LYS A 31 -1.42 -0.94 6.35
N SER A 32 -2.16 -2.04 6.49
CA SER A 32 -3.39 -2.25 5.74
C SER A 32 -4.32 -1.11 6.13
N SER A 33 -5.10 -0.61 5.19
CA SER A 33 -6.00 0.54 5.30
C SER A 33 -7.07 0.43 6.40
N CYS A 34 -7.11 -0.67 7.16
CA CYS A 34 -7.81 -0.71 8.43
C CYS A 34 -6.97 -0.01 9.51
N SER A 35 -7.15 1.30 9.65
CA SER A 35 -6.63 2.10 10.78
C SER A 35 -7.22 1.68 12.13
N CYS A 36 -8.05 0.63 12.19
CA CYS A 36 -8.59 0.07 13.40
C CYS A 36 -7.51 -0.76 14.09
N GLY A 37 -7.03 -0.32 15.26
CA GLY A 37 -6.08 -1.03 16.13
C GLY A 37 -6.62 -2.34 16.74
N GLY A 38 -7.41 -3.10 15.96
CA GLY A 38 -8.18 -4.27 16.34
C GLY A 38 -9.50 -4.32 15.57
N CYS A 39 -9.91 -5.50 15.10
CA CYS A 39 -11.19 -5.71 14.39
C CYS A 39 -12.43 -5.56 15.28
N SER A 40 -12.29 -5.22 16.56
CA SER A 40 -13.38 -5.13 17.53
C SER A 40 -14.35 -3.97 17.29
N GLY A 41 -13.97 -2.94 16.51
CA GLY A 41 -14.81 -1.77 16.21
C GLY A 41 -14.84 -1.37 14.73
N CYS A 42 -14.36 -2.23 13.83
CA CYS A 42 -14.36 -1.93 12.40
C CYS A 42 -15.76 -2.13 11.80
N GLY A 43 -16.36 -1.08 11.22
CA GLY A 43 -17.68 -1.16 10.57
C GLY A 43 -17.77 -2.14 9.39
N MET A 44 -16.62 -2.64 8.91
CA MET A 44 -16.53 -3.69 7.88
C MET A 44 -16.23 -5.09 8.45
N LYS A 45 -16.36 -5.30 9.77
CA LYS A 45 -16.06 -6.58 10.46
C LYS A 45 -16.72 -7.81 9.82
N GLY A 46 -17.96 -7.67 9.32
CA GLY A 46 -18.70 -8.76 8.66
C GLY A 46 -18.19 -9.16 7.27
N GLN A 47 -17.39 -8.31 6.60
CA GLN A 47 -16.82 -8.62 5.28
C GLN A 47 -15.38 -9.15 5.37
N CYS A 48 -14.64 -8.76 6.41
CA CYS A 48 -13.22 -9.13 6.56
C CYS A 48 -13.00 -10.51 7.20
N HIS A 49 -13.86 -10.92 8.11
CA HIS A 49 -13.89 -12.28 8.65
C HIS A 49 -15.30 -12.81 8.45
N GLY A 50 -15.53 -13.48 7.32
CA GLY A 50 -16.78 -14.20 7.08
C GLY A 50 -16.88 -15.39 8.03
N THR A 51 -17.46 -15.18 9.21
CA THR A 51 -18.11 -16.29 9.90
C THR A 51 -19.40 -16.58 9.13
N PRO A 52 -19.62 -17.83 8.67
CA PRO A 52 -20.89 -18.19 8.05
C PRO A 52 -21.98 -18.01 9.12
N GLU A 53 -22.82 -16.99 8.96
CA GLU A 53 -24.05 -16.86 9.73
C GLU A 53 -25.09 -17.78 9.09
N GLU A 54 -25.13 -19.02 9.59
CA GLU A 54 -26.32 -19.86 9.54
C GLU A 54 -27.29 -19.31 10.60
N LYS A 55 -28.31 -18.55 10.16
CA LYS A 55 -29.68 -18.67 10.69
C LYS A 55 -30.72 -17.99 9.80
#